data_AF-A0A2D6X8L9-F1
#
_entry.id   AF-A0A2D6X8L9-F1
#
_cell.length_a   1.000
_cell.length_b   1.000
_cell.length_c   1.000
_cell.angle_alpha   90.00
_cell.angle_beta   90.00
_cell.angle_gamma   90.00
#
_symmetry.space_group_name_H-M   'P 1'
#
loop_
_entity.id
_entity.type
_entity.pdbx_description
1 polymer ?
#
loop_
_entity_poly.entity_id
_entity_poly.type
_entity_poly.pdbx_seq_one_letter_code
_entity_poly.pdbx_strand_id
1 'polypeptide(L)'
;MVKVTPQAAAEKLVRRLGQSTADITAGVNRVTEAPGVKAAANQDKMIASLMEAVNSGKWARRVSGVSLAEWKKATLEKGVPRIAAGVAASQGKIQDFYAEFFPFLERIQNEIEAMPNATAEDRINRAVHYMRESAKFERSG
;
A
#
# COMPACT_ATOMS: atom_id res chain seq x y z
N MET A 1 31.91 1.93 -22.91
CA MET A 1 31.01 1.04 -23.69
C MET A 1 30.59 -0.12 -22.79
N VAL A 2 29.29 -0.37 -22.62
CA VAL A 2 28.78 -1.48 -21.79
C VAL A 2 29.07 -2.80 -22.52
N LYS A 3 29.86 -3.70 -21.91
CA LYS A 3 30.34 -4.95 -22.53
C LYS A 3 29.41 -6.15 -22.35
N VAL A 4 28.20 -5.95 -21.83
CA VAL A 4 27.22 -7.01 -21.52
C VAL A 4 25.85 -6.62 -22.04
N THR A 5 25.09 -7.59 -22.53
CA THR A 5 23.70 -7.35 -22.93
C THR A 5 22.81 -7.21 -21.69
N PRO A 6 21.66 -6.52 -21.78
CA PRO A 6 20.68 -6.45 -20.70
C PRO A 6 20.22 -7.84 -20.22
N GLN A 7 20.03 -8.77 -21.17
CA GLN A 7 19.67 -10.16 -20.89
C GLN A 7 20.74 -10.86 -20.01
N ALA A 8 22.02 -10.79 -20.42
CA ALA A 8 23.12 -11.39 -19.66
C ALA A 8 23.30 -10.75 -18.28
N ALA A 9 23.03 -9.44 -18.14
CA ALA A 9 23.05 -8.75 -16.86
C ALA A 9 21.90 -9.22 -15.94
N ALA A 10 20.69 -9.38 -16.48
CA ALA A 10 19.52 -9.86 -15.75
C ALA A 10 19.70 -11.33 -15.29
N GLU A 11 20.17 -12.21 -16.16
CA GLU A 11 20.46 -13.61 -15.82
C GLU A 11 21.52 -13.73 -14.72
N LYS A 12 22.59 -12.93 -14.79
CA LYS A 12 23.59 -12.85 -13.72
C LYS A 12 22.99 -12.39 -12.41
N LEU A 13 22.12 -11.37 -12.43
CA LEU A 13 21.45 -10.86 -11.24
C LEU A 13 20.56 -11.94 -10.61
N VAL A 14 19.71 -12.60 -11.40
CA VAL A 14 18.82 -13.68 -10.92
C VAL A 14 19.62 -14.81 -10.29
N ARG A 15 20.68 -15.28 -10.97
CA ARG A 15 21.54 -16.35 -10.44
C ARG A 15 22.20 -15.96 -9.13
N ARG A 16 22.79 -14.77 -9.06
CA ARG A 16 23.50 -14.33 -7.84
C ARG A 16 22.55 -14.06 -6.70
N LEU A 17 21.44 -13.36 -6.96
CA LEU A 17 20.48 -13.03 -5.91
C LEU A 17 19.82 -14.29 -5.33
N GLY A 18 19.52 -15.28 -6.17
CA GLY A 18 19.02 -16.59 -5.71
C GLY A 18 20.02 -17.34 -4.83
N GLN A 19 21.33 -17.17 -5.05
CA GLN A 19 22.39 -17.78 -4.23
C GLN A 19 22.66 -17.01 -2.93
N SER A 20 22.27 -15.74 -2.85
CA SER A 20 22.52 -14.88 -1.69
C SER A 20 21.46 -14.99 -0.57
N THR A 21 20.57 -15.98 -0.61
CA THR A 21 19.50 -16.12 0.40
C THR A 21 20.04 -16.26 1.83
N ALA A 22 21.15 -16.98 2.02
CA ALA A 22 21.81 -17.10 3.32
C ALA A 22 22.34 -15.74 3.83
N ASP A 23 22.98 -14.97 2.96
CA ASP A 23 23.49 -13.63 3.29
C ASP A 23 22.36 -12.65 3.59
N ILE A 24 21.25 -12.73 2.85
CA ILE A 24 20.04 -11.93 3.08
C ILE A 24 19.47 -12.26 4.47
N THR A 25 19.31 -13.55 4.79
CA THR A 25 18.82 -13.98 6.10
C THR A 25 19.74 -13.51 7.23
N ALA A 26 21.06 -13.66 7.07
CA ALA A 26 22.03 -13.16 8.05
C ALA A 26 21.96 -11.62 8.19
N GLY A 27 21.78 -10.90 7.09
CA GLY A 27 21.60 -9.45 7.10
C GLY A 27 20.34 -9.00 7.84
N VAL A 28 19.21 -9.66 7.59
CA VAL A 28 17.94 -9.39 8.31
C VAL A 28 18.10 -9.66 9.80
N ASN A 29 18.74 -10.76 10.18
CA ASN A 29 18.96 -11.11 11.59
C ASN A 29 19.91 -10.13 12.33
N ARG A 30 20.70 -9.32 11.61
CA ARG A 30 21.53 -8.26 12.21
C ARG A 30 20.77 -6.95 12.45
N VAL A 31 19.53 -6.83 11.97
CA VAL A 31 18.71 -5.64 12.21
C VAL A 31 18.28 -5.61 13.68
N THR A 32 18.79 -4.62 14.42
CA THR A 32 18.54 -4.47 15.87
C THR A 32 17.36 -3.57 16.22
N GLU A 33 16.80 -2.87 15.23
CA GLU A 33 15.70 -1.92 15.40
C GLU A 33 14.75 -2.01 14.21
N ALA A 34 13.45 -1.94 14.47
CA ALA A 34 12.44 -2.00 13.44
C ALA A 34 12.67 -0.87 12.42
N PRO A 35 12.86 -1.19 11.11
CA PRO A 35 13.16 -0.17 10.11
C PRO A 35 12.04 0.85 9.94
N GLY A 36 10.79 0.49 10.27
CA GLY A 36 9.64 1.40 10.30
C GLY A 36 9.79 2.54 11.31
N VAL A 37 10.40 2.29 12.47
CA VAL A 37 10.65 3.32 13.50
C VAL A 37 11.65 4.35 12.97
N LYS A 38 12.77 3.88 12.41
CA LYS A 38 13.75 4.77 11.76
C LYS A 38 13.15 5.56 10.60
N ALA A 39 12.28 4.93 9.81
CA ALA A 39 11.60 5.60 8.70
C ALA A 39 10.68 6.72 9.20
N ALA A 40 9.87 6.45 10.23
CA ALA A 40 8.98 7.45 10.83
C ALA A 40 9.76 8.65 11.38
N ALA A 41 10.90 8.42 12.03
CA ALA A 41 11.78 9.49 12.52
C ALA A 41 12.36 10.39 11.40
N ASN A 42 12.27 9.98 10.14
CA ASN A 42 12.78 10.71 8.97
C ASN A 42 11.66 11.26 8.06
N GLN A 43 10.45 11.47 8.61
CA GLN A 43 9.29 11.96 7.86
C GLN A 43 9.58 13.26 7.08
N ASP A 44 10.25 14.25 7.70
CA ASP A 44 10.53 15.53 7.04
C ASP A 44 11.43 15.38 5.82
N LYS A 45 12.43 14.50 5.93
CA LYS A 45 13.32 14.16 4.80
C LYS A 45 12.55 13.49 3.66
N MET A 46 11.59 12.62 4.00
CA MET A 46 10.73 11.97 3.00
C MET A 46 9.88 13.00 2.25
N ILE A 47 9.28 13.95 2.95
CA ILE A 47 8.49 15.04 2.34
C ILE A 47 9.36 15.89 1.41
N ALA A 48 10.51 16.38 1.90
CA ALA A 48 11.40 17.23 1.10
C ALA A 48 11.88 16.52 -0.17
N SER A 49 12.29 15.25 -0.07
CA SER A 49 12.78 14.46 -1.20
C SER A 49 11.66 14.14 -2.20
N LEU A 50 10.42 13.92 -1.72
CA LEU A 50 9.27 13.71 -2.59
C LEU A 50 8.93 14.98 -3.37
N MET A 51 8.88 16.12 -2.69
CA MET A 51 8.66 17.43 -3.34
C MET A 51 9.70 17.70 -4.42
N GLU A 52 10.99 17.47 -4.14
CA GLU A 52 12.05 17.60 -5.13
C GLU A 52 11.82 16.67 -6.34
N ALA A 53 11.49 15.40 -6.12
CA ALA A 53 11.26 14.43 -7.18
C ALA A 53 10.04 14.77 -8.06
N VAL A 54 8.99 15.35 -7.46
CA VAL A 54 7.80 15.83 -8.17
C VAL A 54 8.14 17.10 -8.96
N ASN A 55 8.72 18.11 -8.30
CA ASN A 55 9.02 19.41 -8.90
C ASN A 55 10.06 19.32 -10.03
N SER A 56 11.00 18.38 -9.95
CA SER A 56 11.97 18.10 -11.01
C SER A 56 11.40 17.31 -12.20
N GLY A 57 10.13 16.86 -12.14
CA GLY A 57 9.51 16.02 -13.16
C GLY A 57 10.02 14.57 -13.20
N LYS A 58 10.98 14.21 -12.33
CA LYS A 58 11.56 12.87 -12.24
C LYS A 58 10.51 11.83 -11.92
N TRP A 59 9.60 12.14 -11.00
CA TRP A 59 8.51 11.25 -10.62
C TRP A 59 7.57 10.96 -11.79
N ALA A 60 7.07 12.02 -12.44
CA ALA A 60 6.13 11.90 -13.56
C ALA A 60 6.71 11.04 -14.69
N ARG A 61 7.94 11.34 -15.14
CA ARG A 61 8.62 10.58 -16.20
C ARG A 61 8.78 9.09 -15.88
N ARG A 62 9.01 8.75 -14.61
CA ARG A 62 9.24 7.34 -14.21
C ARG A 62 7.93 6.58 -14.06
N VAL A 63 6.91 7.17 -13.44
CA VAL A 63 5.60 6.54 -13.27
C VAL A 63 4.91 6.31 -14.61
N SER A 64 5.07 7.23 -15.58
CA SER A 64 4.53 7.08 -16.93
C SER A 64 5.37 6.18 -17.85
N GLY A 65 6.50 5.65 -17.37
CA GLY A 65 7.46 4.91 -18.20
C GLY A 65 7.04 3.46 -18.52
N VAL A 66 6.06 2.92 -17.80
CA VAL A 66 5.56 1.55 -18.01
C VAL A 66 4.32 1.60 -18.90
N SER A 67 4.34 0.83 -19.99
CA SER A 67 3.19 0.78 -20.91
C SER A 67 1.99 0.05 -20.29
N LEU A 68 0.78 0.36 -20.75
CA LEU A 68 -0.43 -0.35 -20.34
C LEU A 68 -0.33 -1.86 -20.60
N ALA A 69 0.27 -2.26 -21.72
CA ALA A 69 0.44 -3.66 -22.08
C ALA A 69 1.37 -4.40 -21.11
N GLU A 70 2.53 -3.79 -20.79
CA GLU A 70 3.48 -4.33 -19.82
C GLU A 70 2.85 -4.43 -18.42
N TRP A 71 2.12 -3.39 -18.01
CA TRP A 71 1.41 -3.38 -16.73
C TRP A 71 0.37 -4.49 -16.63
N LYS A 72 -0.47 -4.67 -17.67
CA LYS A 72 -1.48 -5.73 -17.71
C LYS A 72 -0.83 -7.11 -17.63
N LYS A 73 0.22 -7.34 -18.43
CA LYS A 73 0.96 -8.61 -18.44
C LYS A 73 1.52 -8.92 -17.06
N ALA A 74 2.26 -7.99 -16.45
CA ALA A 74 2.87 -8.20 -15.14
C ALA A 74 1.82 -8.41 -14.03
N THR A 75 0.72 -7.67 -14.08
CA THR A 75 -0.36 -7.77 -13.09
C THR A 75 -1.05 -9.13 -13.18
N LEU A 76 -1.42 -9.58 -14.38
CA LEU A 76 -2.13 -10.85 -14.58
C LEU A 76 -1.22 -12.06 -14.32
N GLU A 77 0.00 -12.06 -14.87
CA GLU A 77 0.88 -13.24 -14.81
C GLU A 77 1.63 -13.36 -13.48
N LYS A 78 1.90 -12.25 -12.77
CA LYS A 78 2.70 -12.25 -11.53
C LYS A 78 1.93 -11.71 -10.33
N GLY A 79 1.16 -10.65 -10.52
CA GLY A 79 0.41 -9.99 -9.44
C GLY A 79 -0.70 -10.88 -8.88
N VAL A 80 -1.63 -11.29 -9.74
CA VAL A 80 -2.81 -12.09 -9.35
C VAL A 80 -2.43 -13.37 -8.57
N PRO A 81 -1.45 -14.19 -9.01
CA PRO A 81 -1.03 -15.36 -8.23
C PRO A 81 -0.48 -15.01 -6.83
N ARG A 82 0.23 -13.89 -6.70
CA ARG A 82 0.82 -13.45 -5.42
C ARG A 82 -0.21 -12.86 -4.47
N ILE A 83 -1.27 -12.23 -4.98
CA ILE A 83 -2.36 -11.67 -4.17
C ILE A 83 -3.03 -12.78 -3.36
N ALA A 84 -3.38 -13.91 -3.98
CA ALA A 84 -4.06 -15.00 -3.28
C ALA A 84 -3.24 -15.53 -2.09
N ALA A 85 -1.95 -15.80 -2.32
CA ALA A 85 -1.03 -16.24 -1.27
C ALA A 85 -0.85 -15.18 -0.17
N GLY A 86 -0.71 -13.90 -0.55
CA GLY A 86 -0.53 -12.80 0.38
C GLY A 86 -1.76 -12.56 1.27
N VAL A 87 -2.97 -12.64 0.70
CA VAL A 87 -4.23 -12.49 1.44
C VAL A 87 -4.41 -13.64 2.43
N ALA A 88 -4.18 -14.89 2.01
CA ALA A 88 -4.26 -16.04 2.92
C ALA A 88 -3.30 -15.89 4.11
N ALA A 89 -2.05 -15.50 3.86
CA ALA A 89 -1.06 -15.27 4.91
C ALA A 89 -1.39 -14.07 5.81
N SER A 90 -2.18 -13.10 5.33
CA SER A 90 -2.52 -11.87 6.05
C SER A 90 -3.94 -11.88 6.63
N GLN A 91 -4.63 -13.02 6.61
CA GLN A 91 -6.03 -13.11 7.04
C GLN A 91 -6.24 -12.58 8.47
N GLY A 92 -5.34 -12.91 9.40
CA GLY A 92 -5.42 -12.41 10.78
C GLY A 92 -5.42 -10.88 10.86
N LYS A 93 -4.52 -10.21 10.14
CA LYS A 93 -4.47 -8.74 10.09
C LYS A 93 -5.76 -8.11 9.54
N ILE A 94 -6.43 -8.79 8.61
CA ILE A 94 -7.72 -8.36 8.07
C ILE A 94 -8.83 -8.58 9.10
N GLN A 95 -8.82 -9.70 9.82
CA GLN A 95 -9.76 -9.98 10.91
C GLN A 95 -9.63 -8.94 12.02
N ASP A 96 -8.40 -8.61 12.44
CA ASP A 96 -8.14 -7.58 13.45
C ASP A 96 -8.69 -6.21 13.01
N PHE A 97 -8.48 -5.85 11.74
CA PHE A 97 -9.07 -4.64 11.18
C PHE A 97 -10.59 -4.63 11.26
N TYR A 98 -11.25 -5.73 10.86
CA TYR A 98 -12.71 -5.80 10.91
C TYR A 98 -13.27 -5.83 12.32
N ALA A 99 -12.55 -6.42 13.28
CA ALA A 99 -12.93 -6.38 14.68
C ALA A 99 -13.01 -4.95 15.24
N GLU A 100 -12.16 -4.04 14.76
CA GLU A 100 -12.20 -2.61 15.10
C GLU A 100 -13.21 -1.83 14.23
N PHE A 101 -13.21 -2.10 12.93
CA PHE A 101 -13.93 -1.29 11.94
C PHE A 101 -15.44 -1.56 11.93
N PHE A 102 -15.87 -2.81 12.12
CA PHE A 102 -17.30 -3.15 12.05
C PHE A 102 -18.12 -2.50 13.16
N PRO A 103 -17.71 -2.51 14.45
CA PRO A 103 -18.43 -1.77 15.49
C PRO A 103 -18.52 -0.26 15.20
N PHE A 104 -17.47 0.31 14.62
CA PHE A 104 -17.46 1.72 14.23
C PHE A 104 -18.46 2.00 13.09
N LEU A 105 -18.53 1.14 12.08
CA LEU A 105 -19.52 1.22 11.00
C LEU A 105 -20.95 1.03 11.52
N GLU A 106 -21.17 0.06 12.39
CA GLU A 106 -22.48 -0.23 12.99
C GLU A 106 -23.02 0.97 13.76
N ARG A 107 -22.17 1.66 14.54
CA ARG A 107 -22.53 2.92 15.19
C ARG A 107 -23.03 3.96 14.18
N ILE A 108 -22.28 4.19 13.09
CA ILE A 108 -22.65 5.18 12.06
C ILE A 108 -23.96 4.77 11.37
N GLN A 109 -24.14 3.48 11.09
CA GLN A 109 -25.37 2.97 10.50
C GLN A 109 -26.58 3.26 11.39
N ASN A 110 -26.48 2.97 12.69
CA ASN A 110 -27.55 3.24 13.66
C ASN A 110 -27.90 4.73 13.75
N GLU A 111 -26.89 5.62 13.73
CA GLU A 111 -27.09 7.07 13.69
C GLU A 111 -27.84 7.50 12.43
N ILE A 112 -27.42 7.00 11.27
CA ILE A 112 -28.07 7.28 9.98
C ILE A 112 -29.50 6.77 9.98
N GLU A 113 -29.76 5.55 10.45
CA GLU A 113 -31.10 4.96 10.51
C GLU A 113 -32.07 5.81 11.36
N ALA A 114 -31.59 6.46 12.42
CA ALA A 114 -32.38 7.38 13.24
C ALA A 114 -32.67 8.75 12.57
N MET A 115 -32.00 9.11 11.47
CA MET A 115 -32.23 10.37 10.76
C MET A 115 -33.49 10.32 9.87
N PRO A 116 -34.19 11.45 9.67
CA PRO A 116 -35.26 11.56 8.67
C PRO A 116 -34.81 11.11 7.27
N ASN A 117 -35.75 10.66 6.42
CA ASN A 117 -35.46 10.23 5.05
C ASN A 117 -36.55 10.58 4.02
N ALA A 118 -37.55 11.39 4.41
CA ALA A 118 -38.75 11.63 3.62
C ALA A 118 -38.47 12.53 2.40
N THR A 119 -37.58 13.51 2.55
CA THR A 119 -37.25 14.48 1.51
C THR A 119 -35.91 14.18 0.84
N ALA A 120 -35.65 14.86 -0.28
CA ALA A 120 -34.31 14.81 -0.91
C ALA A 120 -33.23 15.38 0.02
N GLU A 121 -33.56 16.44 0.76
CA GLU A 121 -32.65 17.07 1.72
C GLU A 121 -32.31 16.13 2.88
N ASP A 122 -33.29 15.37 3.38
CA ASP A 122 -33.07 14.35 4.40
C ASP A 122 -32.06 13.29 3.94
N ARG A 123 -32.18 12.83 2.68
CA ARG A 123 -31.25 11.84 2.10
C ARG A 123 -29.86 12.42 1.89
N ILE A 124 -29.75 13.69 1.50
CA ILE A 124 -28.46 14.40 1.40
C ILE A 124 -27.81 14.47 2.78
N ASN A 125 -28.56 14.85 3.81
CA ASN A 125 -28.06 14.95 5.18
C ASN A 125 -27.55 13.60 5.71
N ARG A 126 -28.25 12.50 5.43
CA ARG A 126 -27.77 11.14 5.76
C ARG A 126 -26.44 10.80 5.09
N ALA A 127 -26.29 11.13 3.81
CA ALA A 127 -25.06 10.88 3.07
C ALA A 127 -23.90 11.74 3.60
N VAL A 128 -24.15 13.02 3.91
CA VAL A 128 -23.18 13.93 4.51
C VAL A 128 -22.75 13.44 5.90
N HIS A 129 -23.69 12.95 6.71
CA HIS A 129 -23.40 12.37 8.02
C HIS A 129 -22.47 11.14 7.89
N TYR A 130 -22.80 10.20 7.01
CA TYR A 130 -21.95 9.05 6.72
C TYR A 130 -20.52 9.46 6.35
N MET A 131 -20.37 10.40 5.42
CA MET A 131 -19.05 10.85 4.95
C MET A 131 -18.23 11.51 6.07
N ARG A 132 -18.86 12.35 6.88
CA ARG A 132 -18.20 13.04 7.99
C ARG A 132 -17.79 12.08 9.10
N GLU A 133 -18.67 11.17 9.49
CA GLU A 133 -18.35 10.23 10.56
C GLU A 133 -17.34 9.17 10.11
N SER A 134 -17.46 8.65 8.89
CA SER A 134 -16.52 7.64 8.37
C SER A 134 -15.09 8.15 8.31
N ALA A 135 -14.90 9.46 8.07
CA ALA A 135 -13.58 10.10 8.05
C ALA A 135 -12.88 10.14 9.41
N LYS A 136 -13.59 9.87 10.51
CA LYS A 136 -13.05 9.87 11.88
C LYS A 136 -12.53 8.51 12.33
N PHE A 137 -12.59 7.49 11.48
CA PHE A 137 -12.08 6.17 11.84
C PHE A 137 -10.56 6.21 11.98
N GLU A 138 -10.07 5.84 13.15
CA GLU A 138 -8.65 5.63 13.44
C GLU A 138 -8.48 4.26 14.07
N ARG A 139 -7.47 3.51 13.62
CA ARG A 139 -7.15 2.19 14.19
C ARG A 139 -6.32 2.34 15.45
N SER A 140 -6.51 1.45 16.42
CA SER A 140 -5.51 1.24 17.46
C SER A 140 -4.26 0.62 16.82
N GLY A 141 -3.18 1.41 16.75
CA GLY A 141 -1.90 1.01 16.15
C GLY A 141 -1.14 -0.03 16.95
#